data_AF-A0A3D5KFN2-F1
#
_entry.id   AF-A0A3D5KFN2-F1
#
_cell.length_a   1.000
_cell.length_b   1.000
_cell.length_c   1.000
_cell.angle_alpha   90.00
_cell.angle_beta   90.00
_cell.angle_gamma   90.00
#
_symmetry.space_group_name_H-M   'P 1'
#
loop_
_entity.id
_entity.type
_entity.pdbx_description
1 polymer ?
#
loop_
_entity_poly.entity_id
_entity_poly.type
_entity_poly.pdbx_seq_one_letter_code
_entity_poly.pdbx_strand_id
1 'polypeptide(L)'
;MEELKAKSEIRSLRKKEHIDNFLQGKFQSDNYFQYIYLEHNALPEIDFYEIDTKLNFLGKTISFPLMINAMTGGFQRAVEINKNLAKIAGNFNIPMAVGSQAIAVADKDYEASFKVVREVLKEGLVISNINGFATVDQVARAIDMIEADGVQIHLNQAKESIA
;
A
#
# COMPACT_ATOMS: atom_id res chain seq x y z
N MET A 1 14.38 -26.09 -2.49
CA MET A 1 14.92 -24.80 -2.99
C MET A 1 14.37 -24.46 -4.36
N GLU A 2 14.51 -25.37 -5.33
CA GLU A 2 14.03 -25.19 -6.72
C GLU A 2 12.50 -25.05 -6.83
N GLU A 3 11.75 -25.87 -6.08
CA GLU A 3 10.28 -25.84 -6.04
C GLU A 3 9.71 -24.55 -5.39
N LEU A 4 10.43 -23.98 -4.42
CA LEU A 4 10.09 -22.70 -3.79
C LEU A 4 10.30 -21.55 -4.77
N LYS A 5 11.42 -21.55 -5.50
CA LYS A 5 11.71 -20.57 -6.55
C LYS A 5 10.68 -20.60 -7.68
N ALA A 6 10.29 -21.79 -8.13
CA ALA A 6 9.25 -21.94 -9.16
C ALA A 6 7.89 -21.34 -8.70
N LYS A 7 7.49 -21.54 -7.43
CA LYS A 7 6.29 -20.92 -6.86
C LYS A 7 6.42 -19.39 -6.74
N SER A 8 7.58 -18.88 -6.37
CA SER A 8 7.87 -17.43 -6.33
C SER A 8 7.76 -16.79 -7.71
N GLU A 9 8.31 -17.44 -8.74
CA GLU A 9 8.28 -16.96 -10.13
C GLU A 9 6.85 -16.86 -10.67
N ILE A 10 6.03 -17.90 -10.46
CA ILE A 10 4.60 -17.87 -10.81
C ILE A 10 3.88 -16.71 -10.11
N ARG A 11 4.20 -16.49 -8.82
CA ARG A 11 3.59 -15.40 -8.05
C ARG A 11 4.01 -14.02 -8.54
N SER A 12 5.27 -13.85 -8.96
CA SER A 12 5.78 -12.63 -9.58
C SER A 12 5.06 -12.34 -10.91
N LEU A 13 4.88 -13.35 -11.76
CA LEU A 13 4.14 -13.24 -13.03
C LEU A 13 2.70 -12.76 -12.79
N ARG A 14 1.98 -13.40 -11.86
CA ARG A 14 0.60 -12.98 -11.50
C ARG A 14 0.53 -11.54 -11.01
N LYS A 15 1.55 -11.05 -10.29
CA LYS A 15 1.60 -9.66 -9.84
C LYS A 15 1.81 -8.67 -10.99
N LYS A 16 2.64 -9.05 -11.98
CA LYS A 16 2.81 -8.26 -13.21
C LYS A 16 1.49 -8.19 -13.99
N GLU A 17 0.85 -9.34 -14.22
CA GLU A 17 -0.46 -9.41 -14.89
C GLU A 17 -1.52 -8.59 -14.17
N HIS A 18 -1.52 -8.56 -12.83
CA HIS A 18 -2.46 -7.76 -12.07
C HIS A 18 -2.36 -6.26 -12.40
N ILE A 19 -1.14 -5.73 -12.55
CA ILE A 19 -0.91 -4.32 -12.90
C ILE A 19 -1.31 -4.06 -14.34
N ASP A 20 -0.88 -4.93 -15.25
CA ASP A 20 -1.18 -4.76 -16.68
C ASP A 20 -2.70 -4.81 -16.92
N ASN A 21 -3.41 -5.73 -16.26
CA ASN A 21 -4.87 -5.82 -16.31
C ASN A 21 -5.56 -4.63 -15.63
N PHE A 22 -5.03 -4.12 -14.51
CA PHE A 22 -5.60 -2.94 -13.85
C PHE A 22 -5.46 -1.69 -14.72
N LEU A 23 -4.33 -1.53 -15.42
CA LEU A 23 -4.10 -0.40 -16.34
C LEU A 23 -4.96 -0.47 -17.61
N GLN A 24 -5.35 -1.67 -18.04
CA GLN A 24 -6.18 -1.88 -19.23
C GLN A 24 -7.68 -1.95 -18.90
N GLY A 25 -8.03 -2.30 -17.67
CA GLY A 25 -9.40 -2.46 -17.22
C GLY A 25 -10.10 -1.13 -16.99
N LYS A 26 -11.32 -0.99 -17.51
CA LYS A 26 -12.26 0.03 -17.01
C LYS A 26 -13.00 -0.56 -15.82
N PHE A 27 -12.67 -0.10 -14.62
CA PHE A 27 -13.45 -0.46 -13.44
C PHE A 27 -14.84 0.17 -13.56
N GLN A 28 -15.85 -0.67 -13.78
CA GLN A 28 -17.27 -0.28 -13.78
C GLN A 28 -17.91 -0.81 -12.51
N SER A 29 -17.81 -0.05 -11.42
CA SER A 29 -18.68 -0.23 -10.27
C SER A 29 -19.11 1.12 -9.74
N ASP A 30 -20.32 1.17 -9.20
CA ASP A 30 -20.77 2.31 -8.40
C ASP A 30 -20.05 2.27 -7.05
N ASN A 31 -19.47 3.39 -6.63
CA ASN A 31 -18.84 3.54 -5.31
C ASN A 31 -19.79 4.17 -4.29
N TYR A 32 -21.05 4.40 -4.69
CA TYR A 32 -22.12 5.02 -3.91
C TYR A 32 -21.86 6.46 -3.45
N PHE A 33 -20.73 7.09 -3.82
CA PHE A 33 -20.45 8.47 -3.44
C PHE A 33 -21.43 9.47 -4.06
N GLN A 34 -22.11 9.10 -5.17
CA GLN A 34 -23.17 9.91 -5.76
C GLN A 34 -24.39 10.11 -4.84
N TYR A 35 -24.55 9.26 -3.83
CA TYR A 35 -25.64 9.36 -2.84
C TYR A 35 -25.25 10.18 -1.61
N ILE A 36 -24.02 10.65 -1.52
CA ILE A 36 -23.54 11.50 -0.44
C ILE A 36 -23.63 12.95 -0.90
N TYR A 37 -24.43 13.75 -0.20
CA TYR A 37 -24.54 15.19 -0.43
C TYR A 37 -23.88 15.94 0.73
N LEU A 38 -22.93 16.82 0.39
CA LEU A 38 -22.35 17.77 1.34
C LEU A 38 -23.07 19.11 1.12
N GLU A 39 -23.78 19.58 2.15
CA GLU A 39 -24.49 20.85 2.07
C GLU A 39 -23.50 22.01 1.89
N HIS A 40 -23.73 22.80 0.85
CA HIS A 40 -22.86 23.93 0.54
C HIS A 40 -23.15 25.11 1.48
N ASN A 41 -22.12 25.58 2.17
CA ASN A 41 -22.16 26.85 2.87
C ASN A 41 -21.61 27.97 1.96
N ALA A 42 -22.50 28.86 1.50
CA ALA A 42 -22.14 29.96 0.60
C ALA A 42 -21.44 31.12 1.30
N LEU A 43 -21.54 31.22 2.63
CA LEU A 43 -20.94 32.27 3.45
C LEU A 43 -20.21 31.64 4.64
N PRO A 44 -19.09 30.94 4.39
CA PRO A 44 -18.30 30.36 5.46
C PRO A 44 -17.67 31.47 6.32
N GLU A 45 -17.77 31.34 7.64
CA GLU A 45 -17.15 32.25 8.62
C GLU A 45 -15.69 31.83 8.95
N ILE A 46 -14.98 31.24 7.97
CA ILE A 46 -13.60 30.75 8.13
C ILE A 46 -12.70 31.31 7.03
N ASP A 47 -11.44 31.59 7.37
CA ASP A 47 -10.42 31.92 6.37
C ASP A 47 -9.91 30.62 5.71
N PHE A 48 -9.72 30.66 4.39
CA PHE A 48 -9.13 29.56 3.64
C PHE A 48 -7.73 29.18 4.16
N TYR A 49 -6.94 30.17 4.60
CA TYR A 49 -5.59 29.93 5.11
C TYR A 49 -5.56 29.36 6.54
N GLU A 50 -6.70 29.34 7.23
CA GLU A 50 -6.84 28.72 8.57
C GLU A 50 -7.26 27.25 8.51
N ILE A 51 -7.55 26.71 7.32
CA ILE A 51 -7.91 25.30 7.15
C ILE A 51 -6.69 24.42 7.43
N ASP A 52 -6.73 23.68 8.55
CA ASP A 52 -5.73 22.66 8.87
C ASP A 52 -6.23 21.25 8.52
N THR A 53 -5.51 20.58 7.63
CA THR A 53 -5.78 19.20 7.22
C THR A 53 -4.94 18.17 7.98
N LYS A 54 -4.10 18.61 8.92
CA LYS A 54 -3.24 17.73 9.71
C LYS A 54 -4.05 16.88 10.68
N LEU A 55 -3.56 15.68 10.93
CA LEU A 55 -4.08 14.78 11.96
C LEU A 55 -3.00 13.85 12.47
N ASN A 56 -3.26 13.22 13.62
CA ASN A 56 -2.42 12.15 14.15
C ASN A 56 -2.95 10.79 13.71
N PHE A 57 -2.08 9.99 13.10
CA PHE A 57 -2.38 8.63 12.66
C PHE A 57 -1.22 7.70 13.02
N LEU A 58 -1.51 6.58 13.70
CA LEU A 58 -0.51 5.62 14.20
C LEU A 58 0.67 6.28 14.94
N GLY A 59 0.38 7.31 15.75
CA GLY A 59 1.40 8.01 16.55
C GLY A 59 2.26 9.02 15.80
N LYS A 60 1.99 9.29 14.51
CA LYS A 60 2.68 10.32 13.72
C LYS A 60 1.70 11.39 13.22
N THR A 61 2.19 12.62 13.08
CA THR A 61 1.43 13.72 12.45
C THR A 61 1.58 13.67 10.94
N ILE A 62 0.46 13.55 10.23
CA ILE A 62 0.39 13.58 8.77
C ILE A 62 -0.26 14.88 8.30
N SER A 63 0.07 15.33 7.08
CA SER A 63 -0.39 16.62 6.58
C SER A 63 -1.80 16.59 5.99
N PHE A 64 -2.29 15.42 5.57
CA PHE A 64 -3.61 15.27 4.94
C PHE A 64 -4.27 13.96 5.40
N PRO A 65 -5.62 13.90 5.45
CA PRO A 65 -6.38 12.67 5.74
C PRO A 65 -6.45 11.76 4.50
N LEU A 66 -5.30 11.52 3.88
CA LEU A 66 -5.14 10.73 2.65
C LEU A 66 -3.93 9.83 2.81
N MET A 67 -3.96 8.67 2.16
CA MET A 67 -2.83 7.75 2.11
C MET A 67 -2.69 7.11 0.74
N ILE A 68 -1.46 6.78 0.36
CA ILE A 68 -1.20 5.91 -0.79
C ILE A 68 -1.43 4.47 -0.32
N ASN A 69 -2.48 3.83 -0.84
CA ASN A 69 -2.81 2.47 -0.42
C ASN A 69 -2.03 1.40 -1.21
N ALA A 70 -2.06 0.16 -0.71
CA ALA A 70 -1.32 -0.99 -1.21
C ALA A 70 -1.57 -1.24 -2.71
N MET A 71 -0.55 -1.03 -3.55
CA MET A 71 -0.65 -1.28 -5.00
C MET A 71 0.21 -2.45 -5.49
N THR A 72 1.51 -2.47 -5.16
CA THR A 72 2.45 -3.42 -5.78
C THR A 72 3.71 -3.72 -4.95
N GLY A 73 4.55 -4.64 -5.45
CA GLY A 73 5.81 -5.12 -4.87
C GLY A 73 6.02 -6.59 -5.22
N GLY A 74 7.26 -7.05 -5.43
CA GLY A 74 7.56 -8.46 -5.77
C GLY A 74 7.93 -8.76 -7.22
N PHE A 75 8.42 -7.77 -7.96
CA PHE A 75 9.12 -7.93 -9.25
C PHE A 75 10.05 -6.74 -9.48
N GLN A 76 10.99 -6.83 -10.43
CA GLN A 76 12.08 -5.85 -10.59
C GLN A 76 11.58 -4.41 -10.82
N ARG A 77 10.61 -4.21 -11.71
CA ARG A 77 10.02 -2.88 -11.99
C ARG A 77 9.20 -2.32 -10.81
N ALA A 78 8.80 -3.14 -9.84
CA ALA A 78 8.09 -2.66 -8.66
C ALA A 78 8.97 -1.80 -7.75
N VAL A 79 10.30 -1.98 -7.77
CA VAL A 79 11.25 -1.16 -7.01
C VAL A 79 11.11 0.31 -7.39
N GLU A 80 11.10 0.61 -8.69
CA GLU A 80 11.00 1.97 -9.20
C GLU A 80 9.64 2.61 -8.88
N ILE A 81 8.56 1.83 -9.03
CA ILE A 81 7.20 2.27 -8.69
C ILE A 81 7.11 2.64 -7.21
N ASN A 82 7.52 1.73 -6.33
CA ASN A 82 7.47 1.95 -4.88
C ASN A 82 8.38 3.10 -4.44
N LYS A 83 9.55 3.26 -5.07
CA LYS A 83 10.45 4.40 -4.85
C LYS A 83 9.78 5.74 -5.20
N ASN A 84 9.10 5.82 -6.35
CA ASN A 84 8.45 7.05 -6.78
C ASN A 84 7.24 7.41 -5.91
N LEU A 85 6.44 6.41 -5.53
CA LEU A 85 5.33 6.60 -4.59
C LEU A 85 5.82 7.04 -3.22
N ALA A 86 6.90 6.44 -2.72
CA ALA A 86 7.51 6.82 -1.45
C ALA A 86 8.01 8.28 -1.47
N LYS A 87 8.57 8.76 -2.59
CA LYS A 87 8.92 10.17 -2.75
C LYS A 87 7.69 11.08 -2.68
N ILE A 88 6.60 10.70 -3.36
CA ILE A 88 5.34 11.47 -3.32
C ILE A 88 4.80 11.50 -1.89
N ALA A 89 4.72 10.36 -1.22
CA ALA A 89 4.30 10.26 0.17
C ALA A 89 5.14 11.14 1.10
N GLY A 90 6.46 11.16 0.91
CA GLY A 90 7.38 12.00 1.69
C GLY A 90 7.19 13.48 1.42
N ASN A 91 7.03 13.87 0.15
CA ASN A 91 6.83 15.27 -0.24
C ASN A 91 5.53 15.86 0.33
N PHE A 92 4.46 15.07 0.38
CA PHE A 92 3.18 15.49 0.94
C PHE A 92 3.00 15.15 2.43
N ASN A 93 3.96 14.45 3.03
CA ASN A 93 3.88 13.90 4.38
C ASN A 93 2.54 13.16 4.63
N ILE A 94 2.26 12.18 3.77
CA ILE A 94 1.10 11.29 3.86
C ILE A 94 1.55 9.83 4.02
N PRO A 95 0.75 8.96 4.66
CA PRO A 95 1.09 7.54 4.80
C PRO A 95 1.18 6.81 3.47
N MET A 96 2.01 5.77 3.45
CA MET A 96 2.08 4.81 2.35
C MET A 96 1.99 3.38 2.86
N ALA A 97 1.04 2.61 2.34
CA ALA A 97 1.00 1.16 2.50
C ALA A 97 1.67 0.48 1.30
N VAL A 98 2.47 -0.56 1.57
CA VAL A 98 3.07 -1.36 0.51
C VAL A 98 2.11 -2.43 -0.01
N GLY A 99 2.37 -3.00 -1.19
CA GLY A 99 1.62 -4.18 -1.66
C GLY A 99 1.86 -5.42 -0.79
N SER A 100 1.08 -6.48 -1.02
CA SER A 100 1.22 -7.75 -0.27
C SER A 100 2.66 -8.28 -0.26
N GLN A 101 3.28 -8.29 0.92
CA GLN A 101 4.66 -8.70 1.17
C GLN A 101 4.83 -10.22 1.25
N ALA A 102 3.74 -10.99 1.12
CA ALA A 102 3.79 -12.44 1.28
C ALA A 102 4.74 -13.15 0.29
N ILE A 103 5.07 -12.55 -0.87
CA ILE A 103 6.14 -13.08 -1.74
C ILE A 103 7.54 -12.87 -1.13
N ALA A 104 7.80 -11.69 -0.57
CA ALA A 104 9.09 -11.34 0.03
C ALA A 104 9.31 -12.03 1.38
N VAL A 105 8.22 -12.32 2.10
CA VAL A 105 8.26 -13.16 3.30
C VAL A 105 8.63 -14.61 2.93
N ALA A 106 8.16 -15.13 1.79
CA ALA A 106 8.54 -16.46 1.32
C ALA A 106 9.95 -16.50 0.71
N ASP A 107 10.36 -15.44 0.02
CA ASP A 107 11.56 -15.40 -0.80
C ASP A 107 12.27 -14.04 -0.70
N LYS A 108 13.50 -14.04 -0.18
CA LYS A 108 14.27 -12.84 0.15
C LYS A 108 14.67 -12.03 -1.09
N ASP A 109 14.73 -12.66 -2.27
CA ASP A 109 15.15 -12.01 -3.51
C ASP A 109 14.19 -10.86 -3.91
N TYR A 110 12.97 -10.85 -3.35
CA TYR A 110 11.96 -9.83 -3.61
C TYR A 110 11.90 -8.70 -2.58
N GLU A 111 12.64 -8.79 -1.46
CA GLU A 111 12.60 -7.80 -0.37
C GLU A 111 13.01 -6.40 -0.83
N ALA A 112 13.95 -6.29 -1.77
CA ALA A 112 14.42 -5.01 -2.29
C ALA A 112 13.29 -4.14 -2.86
N SER A 113 12.25 -4.76 -3.43
CA SER A 113 11.08 -4.04 -3.96
C SER A 113 10.19 -3.41 -2.88
N PHE A 114 10.34 -3.81 -1.62
CA PHE A 114 9.60 -3.26 -0.48
C PHE A 114 10.49 -2.36 0.39
N LYS A 115 11.73 -2.79 0.67
CA LYS A 115 12.71 -2.05 1.49
C LYS A 115 12.97 -0.63 0.99
N VAL A 116 12.97 -0.45 -0.34
CA VAL A 116 13.13 0.86 -0.97
C VAL A 116 12.13 1.91 -0.47
N VAL A 117 10.96 1.50 0.01
CA VAL A 117 9.95 2.42 0.57
C VAL A 117 10.47 3.06 1.85
N ARG A 118 10.96 2.28 2.81
CA ARG A 118 11.50 2.81 4.06
C ARG A 118 12.79 3.61 3.83
N GLU A 119 13.65 3.17 2.92
CA GLU A 119 14.87 3.90 2.55
C GLU A 119 14.59 5.33 2.05
N VAL A 120 13.47 5.51 1.34
CA VAL A 120 13.05 6.79 0.77
C VAL A 120 12.16 7.57 1.74
N LEU A 121 11.15 6.92 2.30
CA LEU A 121 10.14 7.47 3.21
C LEU A 121 10.60 7.34 4.67
N LYS A 122 11.87 7.70 4.93
CA LYS A 122 12.62 7.54 6.19
C LYS A 122 11.76 7.60 7.45
N GLU A 123 11.42 8.80 7.90
CA GLU A 123 10.62 9.04 9.11
C GLU A 123 9.11 9.02 8.82
N GLY A 124 8.72 8.94 7.54
CA GLY A 124 7.32 8.93 7.14
C GLY A 124 6.59 7.67 7.62
N LEU A 125 5.27 7.71 7.56
CA LEU A 125 4.42 6.61 8.01
C LEU A 125 4.36 5.53 6.93
N VAL A 126 4.93 4.35 7.22
CA VAL A 126 4.91 3.19 6.32
C VAL A 126 4.07 2.07 6.93
N ILE A 127 3.18 1.47 6.14
CA ILE A 127 2.30 0.39 6.60
C ILE A 127 2.63 -0.89 5.85
N SER A 128 2.89 -1.97 6.59
CA SER A 128 3.09 -3.30 6.02
C SER A 128 1.77 -3.89 5.53
N ASN A 129 1.82 -4.84 4.61
CA ASN A 129 0.60 -5.45 4.07
C ASN A 129 0.79 -6.95 3.85
N ILE A 130 -0.07 -7.76 4.48
CA ILE A 130 -0.03 -9.21 4.37
C ILE A 130 -1.44 -9.81 4.44
N ASN A 131 -1.59 -11.06 3.98
CA ASN A 131 -2.89 -11.71 3.88
C ASN A 131 -3.40 -12.17 5.25
N GLY A 132 -4.72 -12.34 5.38
CA GLY A 132 -5.38 -12.80 6.62
C GLY A 132 -5.05 -14.21 7.08
N PHE A 133 -4.39 -15.03 6.27
CA PHE A 133 -3.95 -16.38 6.63
C PHE A 133 -2.50 -16.43 7.13
N ALA A 134 -1.83 -15.29 7.21
CA ALA A 134 -0.43 -15.22 7.65
C ALA A 134 -0.29 -15.57 9.14
N THR A 135 0.80 -16.28 9.48
CA THR A 135 1.15 -16.52 10.87
C THR A 135 1.69 -15.25 11.53
N VAL A 136 1.70 -15.21 12.87
CA VAL A 136 2.27 -14.09 13.62
C VAL A 136 3.73 -13.82 13.23
N ASP A 137 4.54 -14.86 13.03
CA ASP A 137 5.94 -14.71 12.60
C ASP A 137 6.06 -14.09 11.19
N GLN A 138 5.13 -14.44 10.30
CA GLN A 138 5.09 -13.86 8.95
C GLN A 138 4.69 -12.38 8.99
N VAL A 139 3.77 -12.02 9.89
CA VAL A 139 3.38 -10.63 10.15
C VAL A 139 4.57 -9.85 10.71
N ALA A 140 5.26 -10.38 11.73
CA ALA A 140 6.45 -9.75 12.31
C ALA A 140 7.52 -9.52 11.24
N ARG A 141 7.81 -10.55 10.42
CA ARG A 141 8.77 -10.42 9.31
C ARG A 141 8.35 -9.37 8.28
N ALA A 142 7.06 -9.22 7.99
CA ALA A 142 6.58 -8.18 7.08
C ALA A 142 6.76 -6.77 7.67
N ILE A 143 6.55 -6.61 8.97
CA ILE A 143 6.80 -5.35 9.69
C ILE A 143 8.30 -5.03 9.65
N ASP A 144 9.14 -5.96 10.08
CA ASP A 144 10.60 -5.77 10.17
C ASP A 144 11.24 -5.46 8.82
N MET A 145 10.74 -6.06 7.74
CA MET A 145 11.26 -5.86 6.38
C MET A 145 11.29 -4.39 5.95
N ILE A 146 10.36 -3.58 6.42
CA ILE A 146 10.23 -2.16 6.06
C ILE A 146 10.15 -1.25 7.28
N GLU A 147 10.48 -1.78 8.46
CA GLU A 147 10.37 -1.09 9.74
C GLU A 147 9.00 -0.41 9.89
N ALA A 148 7.91 -1.14 9.63
CA ALA A 148 6.58 -0.54 9.47
C ALA A 148 6.04 0.07 10.77
N ASP A 149 5.28 1.16 10.64
CA ASP A 149 4.56 1.83 11.73
C ASP A 149 3.20 1.20 12.04
N GLY A 150 2.73 0.31 11.16
CA GLY A 150 1.50 -0.45 11.32
C GLY A 150 1.40 -1.58 10.30
N VAL A 151 0.39 -2.43 10.47
CA VAL A 151 0.13 -3.57 9.57
C VAL A 151 -1.30 -3.56 9.04
N GLN A 152 -1.43 -3.71 7.73
CA GLN A 152 -2.69 -4.04 7.06
C GLN A 152 -2.78 -5.55 6.85
N ILE A 153 -3.87 -6.13 7.36
CA ILE A 153 -4.26 -7.49 7.07
C ILE A 153 -5.37 -7.46 6.02
N HIS A 154 -5.06 -7.81 4.77
CA HIS A 154 -6.07 -7.82 3.72
C HIS A 154 -6.86 -9.12 3.70
N LEU A 155 -8.17 -8.98 3.47
CA LEU A 155 -9.10 -10.09 3.28
C LEU A 155 -9.45 -10.17 1.79
N ASN A 156 -8.99 -11.22 1.12
CA ASN A 156 -9.18 -11.43 -0.31
C ASN A 156 -9.85 -12.78 -0.63
N GLN A 157 -10.60 -13.37 0.32
CA GLN A 157 -11.23 -14.69 0.15
C GLN A 157 -12.05 -14.81 -1.15
N ALA A 158 -12.85 -13.80 -1.49
CA ALA A 158 -13.64 -13.81 -2.72
C ALA A 158 -12.79 -13.89 -4.01
N LYS A 159 -11.55 -13.37 -3.99
CA LYS A 159 -10.60 -13.45 -5.11
C LYS A 159 -9.89 -14.81 -5.17
N GLU A 160 -9.81 -15.52 -4.04
CA GLU A 160 -9.17 -16.83 -3.95
C GLU A 160 -10.14 -17.98 -4.27
N SER A 161 -11.43 -17.83 -3.99
CA SER A 161 -12.45 -18.84 -4.30
C SER A 161 -12.75 -19.01 -5.80
N ILE A 162 -12.27 -18.10 -6.66
CA ILE A 162 -12.52 -18.07 -8.10
C ILE A 162 -11.21 -18.23 -8.90
N ALA A 163 -10.09 -18.55 -8.23
CA ALA A 163 -8.75 -18.63 -8.83
C ALA A 163 -8.25 -20.07 -9.01
#